data_AF-G8SGB6-F1
#
_entry.id   AF-G8SGB6-F1
#
_cell.length_a   1.000
_cell.length_b   1.000
_cell.length_c   1.000
_cell.angle_alpha   90.00
_cell.angle_beta   90.00
_cell.angle_gamma   90.00
#
_symmetry.space_group_name_H-M   'P 1'
#
loop_
_entity.id
_entity.type
_entity.pdbx_description
1 polymer ?
#
loop_
_entity_poly.entity_id
_entity_poly.type
_entity_poly.pdbx_seq_one_letter_code
_entity_poly.pdbx_strand_id
1 'polypeptide(L)'
;MPASRILLDEPLTGARPRPGLQQALHMVQAGDTLVTPGLARLARSLSDAWSIIEHLAQRRACLSLAGHLHDPADGSLLRDLALFVQFEAELKGLQTREGMVLARREGRVAGREPKLSTEQRAELLRLHASGLHQVTQLARMFGVSRPTVYRLVQRAAELSA
;
A
#
# COMPACT_ATOMS: atom_id res chain seq x y z
N MET A 1 -5.88 -32.03 -24.87
CA MET A 1 -4.90 -31.62 -23.85
C MET A 1 -4.74 -32.77 -22.87
N PRO A 2 -3.52 -33.30 -22.65
CA PRO A 2 -3.32 -34.32 -21.61
C PRO A 2 -3.66 -33.75 -20.23
N ALA A 3 -4.28 -34.54 -19.36
CA ALA A 3 -4.76 -34.11 -18.04
C ALA A 3 -3.64 -33.53 -17.14
N SER A 4 -2.38 -33.86 -17.41
CA SER A 4 -1.18 -33.38 -16.71
C SER A 4 -0.85 -31.89 -16.90
N ARG A 5 -1.63 -31.14 -17.69
CA ARG A 5 -1.46 -29.69 -17.91
C ARG A 5 -2.61 -28.83 -17.37
N ILE A 6 -3.55 -29.42 -16.64
CA ILE A 6 -4.64 -28.68 -15.99
C ILE A 6 -4.31 -28.53 -14.52
N LEU A 7 -4.02 -27.30 -14.09
CA LEU A 7 -3.70 -26.96 -12.71
C LEU A 7 -4.87 -26.17 -12.12
N LEU A 8 -5.39 -26.65 -10.99
CA LEU A 8 -6.54 -26.05 -10.31
C LEU A 8 -6.09 -25.53 -8.95
N ASP A 9 -6.52 -24.31 -8.64
CA ASP A 9 -6.50 -23.79 -7.28
C ASP A 9 -7.95 -23.72 -6.80
N GLU A 10 -8.20 -24.07 -5.54
CA GLU A 10 -9.54 -23.94 -4.96
C GLU A 10 -9.98 -22.46 -4.96
N PRO A 11 -11.28 -22.18 -5.18
CA PRO A 11 -11.84 -20.83 -5.08
C PRO A 11 -11.77 -20.39 -3.62
N LEU A 12 -10.69 -19.71 -3.26
CA LEU A 12 -10.38 -19.37 -1.87
C LEU A 12 -10.46 -17.85 -1.68
N THR A 13 -11.23 -17.43 -0.68
CA THR A 13 -11.23 -16.07 -0.15
C THR A 13 -9.95 -15.83 0.68
N GLY A 14 -9.28 -14.69 0.47
CA GLY A 14 -8.11 -14.26 1.26
C GLY A 14 -6.72 -14.55 0.65
N ALA A 15 -5.67 -14.21 1.41
CA ALA A 15 -4.27 -14.19 0.98
C ALA A 15 -3.54 -15.55 1.06
N ARG A 16 -4.22 -16.67 0.76
CA ARG A 16 -3.59 -18.01 0.78
C ARG A 16 -2.73 -18.27 -0.46
N PRO A 17 -1.72 -19.16 -0.39
CA PRO A 17 -0.89 -19.52 -1.54
C PRO A 17 -1.72 -20.15 -2.67
N ARG A 18 -1.29 -19.93 -3.92
CA ARG A 18 -1.88 -20.49 -5.17
C ARG A 18 -0.89 -21.48 -5.79
N PRO A 19 -0.73 -22.69 -5.23
CA PRO A 19 0.27 -23.64 -5.69
C PRO A 19 0.05 -24.05 -7.16
N GLY A 20 -1.20 -24.15 -7.62
CA GLY A 20 -1.53 -24.47 -9.01
C GLY A 20 -1.05 -23.40 -9.97
N LEU A 21 -1.37 -22.12 -9.72
CA LEU A 21 -0.85 -21.01 -10.52
C LEU A 21 0.68 -20.91 -10.45
N GLN A 22 1.27 -21.06 -9.27
CA GLN A 22 2.73 -21.02 -9.12
C GLN A 22 3.40 -22.11 -9.96
N GLN A 23 2.89 -23.34 -9.90
CA GLN A 23 3.39 -24.44 -10.70
C GLN A 23 3.21 -24.17 -12.20
N ALA A 24 2.07 -23.60 -12.61
CA ALA A 24 1.82 -23.23 -14.00
C ALA A 24 2.89 -22.25 -14.51
N LEU A 25 3.15 -21.19 -13.74
CA LEU A 25 4.15 -20.17 -14.08
C LEU A 25 5.58 -20.73 -14.14
N HIS A 26 5.91 -21.74 -13.33
CA HIS A 26 7.22 -22.41 -13.40
C HIS A 26 7.35 -23.33 -14.62
N MET A 27 6.25 -23.97 -15.05
CA MET A 27 6.25 -24.91 -16.16
C MET A 27 6.31 -24.21 -17.53
N VAL A 28 5.70 -23.04 -17.63
CA VAL A 28 5.59 -22.26 -18.88
C VAL A 28 6.95 -21.98 -19.52
N GLN A 29 7.08 -22.34 -20.80
CA GLN A 29 8.23 -22.05 -21.65
C GLN A 29 7.88 -21.03 -22.75
N ALA A 30 8.90 -20.57 -23.47
CA ALA A 30 8.71 -19.71 -24.63
C ALA A 30 7.86 -20.41 -25.70
N GLY A 31 6.84 -19.71 -26.21
CA GLY A 31 5.88 -20.25 -27.17
C GLY A 31 4.72 -21.05 -26.56
N ASP A 32 4.72 -21.29 -25.24
CA ASP A 32 3.54 -21.87 -24.57
C ASP A 32 2.42 -20.84 -24.44
N THR A 33 1.19 -21.33 -24.28
CA THR A 33 0.03 -20.51 -23.94
C THR A 33 -0.54 -20.92 -22.59
N LEU A 34 -0.59 -19.98 -21.64
CA LEU A 34 -1.35 -20.16 -20.41
C LEU A 34 -2.83 -19.87 -20.71
N VAL A 35 -3.72 -20.83 -20.44
CA VAL A 35 -5.16 -20.69 -20.71
C VAL A 35 -5.92 -20.53 -19.40
N THR A 36 -6.76 -19.50 -19.32
CA THR A 36 -7.64 -19.26 -18.18
C THR A 36 -9.06 -18.89 -18.64
N PRO A 37 -10.12 -19.27 -17.89
CA PRO A 37 -11.49 -18.86 -18.20
C PRO A 37 -11.73 -17.35 -18.15
N GLY A 38 -10.83 -16.59 -17.52
CA GLY A 38 -10.93 -15.13 -17.47
C GLY A 38 -9.99 -14.51 -16.43
N LEU A 39 -9.86 -13.19 -16.47
CA LEU A 39 -8.91 -12.45 -15.63
C LEU A 39 -9.20 -12.59 -14.13
N ALA A 40 -10.47 -12.57 -13.73
CA ALA A 40 -10.90 -12.74 -12.33
C ALA A 40 -10.63 -14.15 -11.77
N ARG A 41 -10.36 -15.14 -12.63
CA ARG A 41 -9.91 -16.49 -12.23
C ARG A 41 -8.39 -16.60 -12.15
N LEU A 42 -7.67 -15.73 -12.85
CA LEU A 42 -6.22 -15.68 -12.86
C LEU A 42 -5.66 -14.86 -11.70
N ALA A 43 -6.25 -13.68 -11.45
CA ALA A 43 -5.68 -12.66 -10.59
C ALA A 43 -6.66 -12.18 -9.50
N ARG A 44 -6.12 -11.78 -8.35
CA ARG A 44 -6.88 -11.27 -7.19
C ARG A 44 -6.97 -9.74 -7.15
N SER A 45 -6.16 -9.05 -7.94
CA SER A 45 -6.15 -7.60 -8.09
C SER A 45 -5.55 -7.22 -9.44
N LEU A 46 -5.68 -5.95 -9.84
CA LEU A 46 -5.03 -5.45 -11.05
C LEU A 46 -3.50 -5.52 -10.96
N SER A 47 -2.92 -5.24 -9.79
CA SER A 47 -1.48 -5.36 -9.57
C SER A 47 -0.99 -6.81 -9.65
N ASP A 48 -1.79 -7.76 -9.16
CA ASP A 48 -1.52 -9.19 -9.30
C ASP A 48 -1.61 -9.63 -10.77
N ALA A 49 -2.64 -9.18 -11.49
CA ALA A 49 -2.79 -9.42 -12.93
C ALA A 49 -1.59 -8.90 -13.73
N TRP A 50 -1.18 -7.66 -13.46
CA TRP A 50 0.01 -7.06 -14.04
C TRP A 50 1.24 -7.94 -13.84
N SER A 51 1.51 -8.34 -12.59
CA SER A 51 2.69 -9.13 -12.23
C SER A 51 2.71 -10.48 -12.94
N ILE A 52 1.56 -11.14 -13.06
CA ILE A 52 1.43 -12.42 -13.78
C ILE A 52 1.70 -12.25 -15.28
N ILE A 53 1.11 -11.21 -15.89
CA ILE A 53 1.24 -10.97 -17.33
C ILE A 53 2.66 -10.53 -17.69
N GLU A 54 3.28 -9.71 -16.86
CA GLU A 54 4.69 -9.33 -16.99
C GLU A 54 5.61 -10.56 -16.91
N HIS A 55 5.36 -11.48 -15.99
CA HIS A 55 6.10 -12.74 -15.90
C HIS A 55 5.95 -13.60 -17.17
N LEU A 56 4.73 -13.72 -17.72
CA LEU A 56 4.51 -14.43 -18.99
C LEU A 56 5.20 -13.75 -20.16
N ALA A 57 5.19 -12.42 -20.21
CA ALA A 57 5.86 -11.64 -21.25
C ALA A 57 7.38 -11.83 -21.22
N GLN A 58 8.00 -11.82 -20.04
CA GLN A 58 9.42 -12.12 -19.87
C GLN A 58 9.79 -13.52 -20.38
N ARG A 59 8.87 -14.49 -20.23
CA ARG A 59 9.03 -15.87 -20.72
C ARG A 59 8.65 -16.05 -22.20
N ARG A 60 8.16 -15.01 -22.89
CA ARG A 60 7.62 -15.08 -24.25
C ARG A 60 6.51 -16.13 -24.39
N ALA A 61 5.64 -16.19 -23.38
CA ALA A 61 4.48 -17.06 -23.35
C ALA A 61 3.19 -16.27 -23.55
N CYS A 62 2.27 -16.83 -24.33
CA CYS A 62 0.98 -16.21 -24.61
C CYS A 62 0.01 -16.44 -23.45
N LEU A 63 -0.99 -15.56 -23.34
CA LEU A 63 -2.09 -15.70 -22.40
C LEU A 63 -3.40 -15.80 -23.16
N SER A 64 -4.17 -16.86 -22.93
CA SER A 64 -5.54 -16.97 -23.42
C SER A 64 -6.53 -16.65 -22.31
N LEU A 65 -7.26 -15.54 -22.46
CA LEU A 65 -8.32 -15.11 -21.55
C LEU A 65 -9.68 -15.42 -22.18
N ALA A 66 -10.44 -16.35 -21.61
CA ALA A 66 -11.79 -16.69 -22.11
C ALA A 66 -11.83 -17.04 -23.61
N GLY A 67 -10.74 -17.58 -24.17
CA GLY A 67 -10.61 -17.90 -25.59
C GLY A 67 -9.97 -16.81 -26.46
N HIS A 68 -9.75 -15.60 -25.92
CA HIS A 68 -9.01 -14.54 -26.61
C HIS A 68 -7.51 -14.68 -26.35
N LEU A 69 -6.72 -14.78 -27.42
CA LEU A 69 -5.27 -14.90 -27.33
C LEU A 69 -4.62 -13.51 -27.21
N HIS A 70 -3.72 -13.37 -26.25
CA HIS A 70 -2.90 -12.20 -26.05
C HIS A 70 -1.43 -12.60 -26.17
N ASP A 71 -0.79 -12.12 -27.23
CA ASP A 71 0.64 -12.27 -27.44
C ASP A 71 1.39 -11.19 -26.64
N PRO A 72 2.37 -11.55 -25.79
CA PRO A 72 3.20 -10.55 -25.12
C PRO A 72 3.95 -9.62 -26.08
N ALA A 73 4.20 -10.02 -27.33
CA ALA A 73 4.84 -9.19 -28.35
C ALA A 73 3.98 -7.98 -28.76
N ASP A 74 2.65 -8.11 -28.74
CA ASP A 74 1.72 -7.02 -29.09
C ASP A 74 1.73 -5.92 -28.01
N GLY A 75 1.95 -6.31 -26.75
CA GLY A 75 2.04 -5.42 -25.59
C GLY A 75 0.76 -4.64 -25.26
N SER A 76 -0.35 -4.87 -25.97
CA SER A 76 -1.63 -4.17 -25.77
C SER A 76 -2.22 -4.43 -24.39
N LEU A 77 -2.33 -5.71 -24.01
CA LEU A 77 -2.86 -6.11 -22.71
C LEU A 77 -2.05 -5.54 -21.54
N LEU A 78 -0.72 -5.47 -21.67
CA LEU A 78 0.13 -4.81 -20.69
C LEU A 78 -0.20 -3.31 -20.64
N ARG A 79 -0.16 -2.59 -21.76
CA ARG A 79 -0.45 -1.14 -21.78
C ARG A 79 -1.81 -0.80 -21.15
N ASP A 80 -2.85 -1.56 -21.49
CA ASP A 80 -4.19 -1.35 -20.95
C ASP A 80 -4.23 -1.56 -19.43
N LEU A 81 -3.61 -2.65 -18.94
CA LEU A 81 -3.53 -2.92 -17.50
C LEU A 81 -2.68 -1.89 -16.75
N ALA A 82 -1.60 -1.36 -17.35
CA ALA A 82 -0.81 -0.29 -16.74
C ALA A 82 -1.70 0.93 -16.46
N LEU A 83 -2.52 1.31 -17.44
CA LEU A 83 -3.45 2.45 -17.31
C LEU A 83 -4.45 2.21 -16.17
N PHE A 84 -5.05 1.02 -16.09
CA PHE A 84 -5.98 0.70 -15.00
C PHE A 84 -5.31 0.67 -13.62
N VAL A 85 -4.08 0.17 -13.52
CA VAL A 85 -3.32 0.17 -12.26
C VAL A 85 -3.02 1.61 -11.80
N GLN A 86 -2.65 2.50 -12.72
CA GLN A 86 -2.43 3.92 -12.42
C GLN A 86 -3.73 4.59 -11.97
N PHE A 87 -4.82 4.39 -12.73
CA PHE A 87 -6.13 4.94 -12.40
C PHE A 87 -6.61 4.53 -11.01
N GLU A 88 -6.46 3.26 -10.63
CA GLU A 88 -6.84 2.80 -9.29
C GLU A 88 -6.04 3.46 -8.17
N ALA A 89 -4.74 3.68 -8.38
CA ALA A 89 -3.90 4.36 -7.40
C ALA A 89 -4.33 5.82 -7.21
N GLU A 90 -4.64 6.50 -8.31
CA GLU A 90 -5.15 7.88 -8.29
C GLU A 90 -6.51 7.96 -7.58
N LEU A 91 -7.44 7.08 -7.93
CA LEU A 91 -8.78 7.04 -7.34
C LEU A 91 -8.74 6.81 -5.83
N LYS A 92 -7.93 5.85 -5.37
CA LYS A 92 -7.72 5.61 -3.93
C LYS A 92 -7.13 6.84 -3.23
N GLY A 93 -6.21 7.54 -3.89
CA GLY A 93 -5.65 8.80 -3.39
C GLY A 93 -6.69 9.89 -3.22
N LEU A 94 -7.57 10.07 -4.21
CA LEU A 94 -8.68 11.03 -4.17
C LEU A 94 -9.64 10.72 -3.00
N GLN A 95 -10.13 9.48 -2.93
CA GLN A 95 -11.04 9.05 -1.86
C GLN A 95 -10.43 9.21 -0.46
N THR A 96 -9.14 8.90 -0.32
CA THR A 96 -8.43 9.07 0.96
C THR A 96 -8.38 10.55 1.36
N ARG A 97 -8.12 11.45 0.40
CA ARG A 97 -8.11 12.89 0.66
C ARG A 97 -9.48 13.41 1.07
N GLU A 98 -10.53 12.99 0.37
CA GLU A 98 -11.91 13.34 0.73
C GLU A 98 -12.27 12.84 2.13
N GLY A 99 -11.95 11.58 2.44
CA GLY A 99 -12.15 11.01 3.77
C GLY A 99 -11.37 11.75 4.86
N MET A 100 -10.13 12.18 4.58
CA MET A 100 -9.35 13.01 5.50
C MET A 100 -9.97 14.39 5.72
N VAL A 101 -10.50 15.03 4.68
CA VAL A 101 -11.19 16.33 4.81
C VAL A 101 -12.43 16.19 5.70
N LEU A 102 -13.24 15.14 5.47
CA LEU A 102 -14.40 14.85 6.31
C LEU A 102 -14.01 14.58 7.76
N ALA A 103 -13.01 13.72 7.99
CA ALA A 103 -12.51 13.41 9.33
C ALA A 103 -11.97 14.65 10.06
N ARG A 104 -11.28 15.55 9.35
CA ARG A 104 -10.80 16.82 9.92
C ARG A 104 -11.95 17.75 10.31
N ARG A 105 -13.03 17.81 9.51
CA ARG A 105 -14.23 18.58 9.85
C ARG A 105 -14.91 18.05 11.12
N GLU A 106 -14.86 16.74 11.34
CA GLU A 106 -15.34 16.07 12.56
C GLU A 106 -14.35 16.18 13.73
N GLY A 107 -13.25 16.94 13.60
CA GLY A 107 -12.26 17.15 14.66
C GLY A 107 -11.29 15.99 14.87
N ARG A 108 -11.30 14.94 14.02
CA ARG A 108 -10.32 13.86 14.09
C ARG A 108 -8.97 14.34 13.57
N VAL A 109 -7.94 14.23 14.40
CA VAL A 109 -6.57 14.63 14.06
C VAL A 109 -5.83 13.43 13.46
N ALA A 110 -5.22 13.62 12.29
CA ALA A 110 -4.41 12.59 11.65
C ALA A 110 -3.07 12.40 12.38
N GLY A 111 -2.59 11.16 12.44
CA GLY A 111 -1.28 10.81 12.99
C GLY A 111 -1.34 10.18 14.39
N ARG A 112 -0.17 9.94 14.96
CA ARG A 112 -0.04 9.37 16.29
C ARG A 112 -0.55 10.36 17.33
N GLU A 113 -1.41 9.88 18.23
CA GLU A 113 -1.88 10.66 19.36
C GLU A 113 -0.69 11.23 20.16
N PRO A 114 -0.69 12.54 20.46
CA PRO A 114 0.38 13.13 21.24
C PRO A 114 0.49 12.47 22.62
N LYS A 115 1.72 12.11 23.03
CA LYS A 115 1.97 11.48 24.34
C LYS A 115 1.58 12.35 25.55
N LEU A 116 1.56 13.67 25.38
CA LEU A 116 1.25 14.61 26.44
C LEU A 116 -0.12 15.23 26.19
N SER A 117 -0.94 15.31 27.23
CA SER A 117 -2.20 16.07 27.23
C SER A 117 -1.94 17.56 26.99
N THR A 118 -2.99 18.31 26.66
CA THR A 118 -2.89 19.77 26.47
C THR A 118 -2.37 20.46 27.73
N GLU A 119 -2.85 20.03 28.90
CA GLU A 119 -2.41 20.53 30.21
C GLU A 119 -0.94 20.23 30.49
N GLN A 120 -0.49 19.00 30.22
CA GLN A 120 0.91 18.61 30.39
C GLN A 120 1.85 19.40 29.48
N ARG A 121 1.42 19.72 28.25
CA ARG A 121 2.20 20.58 27.35
C ARG A 121 2.30 22.01 27.87
N ALA A 122 1.19 22.57 28.35
CA ALA A 122 1.19 23.92 28.92
C ALA A 122 2.11 24.01 30.14
N GLU A 123 2.06 23.02 31.04
CA GLU A 123 2.92 22.98 32.21
C GLU A 123 4.39 22.80 31.84
N LEU A 124 4.70 21.93 30.88
CA LEU A 124 6.06 21.75 30.37
C LEU A 124 6.63 23.06 29.80
N LEU A 125 5.84 23.80 29.01
CA LEU A 125 6.24 25.09 28.45
C LEU A 125 6.44 26.15 29.54
N ARG A 126 5.56 26.19 30.55
CA ARG A 126 5.69 27.10 31.71
C ARG A 126 6.96 26.82 32.49
N LEU A 127 7.26 25.55 32.79
CA LEU A 127 8.48 25.13 33.48
C LEU A 127 9.74 25.36 32.64
N HIS A 128 9.64 25.29 31.31
CA HIS A 128 10.74 25.64 30.44
C HIS A 128 11.01 27.16 30.44
N ALA A 129 9.95 27.97 30.37
CA ALA A 129 10.04 29.43 30.37
C ALA A 129 10.58 30.02 31.68
N SER A 130 10.42 29.32 32.81
CA SER A 130 11.01 29.76 34.09
C SER A 130 12.53 29.71 34.12
N GLY A 131 13.17 28.97 33.20
CA GLY A 131 14.63 28.81 33.13
C GLY A 131 15.23 27.95 34.25
N LEU A 132 14.40 27.43 35.17
CA LEU A 132 14.87 26.69 36.35
C LEU A 132 15.17 25.21 36.09
N HIS A 133 14.74 24.67 34.95
CA HIS A 133 14.89 23.25 34.61
C HIS A 133 15.64 23.05 33.30
N GLN A 134 16.60 22.12 33.30
CA GLN A 134 17.26 21.69 32.07
C GLN A 134 16.32 20.81 31.23
N VAL A 135 16.48 20.86 29.90
CA VAL A 135 15.68 20.05 28.95
C VAL A 135 15.71 18.56 29.27
N THR A 136 16.85 18.05 29.75
CA THR A 136 16.98 16.64 30.16
C THR A 136 16.12 16.30 31.39
N GLN A 137 15.96 17.23 32.33
CA GLN A 137 15.13 17.05 33.51
C GLN A 137 13.64 17.07 33.12
N LEU A 138 13.24 18.04 32.29
CA LEU A 138 11.87 18.11 31.75
C LEU A 138 11.48 16.85 30.97
N ALA A 139 12.38 16.35 30.12
CA ALA A 139 12.16 15.11 29.38
C ALA A 139 11.85 13.92 30.32
N ARG A 140 12.61 13.78 31.41
CA ARG A 140 12.39 12.73 32.42
C ARG A 140 11.08 12.92 33.18
N MET A 141 10.80 14.14 33.65
CA MET A 141 9.58 14.47 34.42
C MET A 141 8.30 14.14 33.65
N PHE A 142 8.29 14.41 32.34
CA PHE A 142 7.12 14.20 31.49
C PHE A 142 7.16 12.87 30.72
N GLY A 143 8.14 11.99 30.96
CA GLY A 143 8.24 10.68 30.29
C GLY A 143 8.40 10.76 28.77
N VAL A 144 9.01 11.84 28.27
CA VAL A 144 9.21 12.09 26.83
C VAL A 144 10.70 12.18 26.48
N SER A 145 11.00 12.06 25.19
CA SER A 145 12.38 12.24 24.71
C SER A 145 12.76 13.73 24.66
N ARG A 146 14.05 14.05 24.83
CA ARG A 146 14.56 15.44 24.67
C ARG A 146 14.13 16.11 23.35
N PRO A 147 14.15 15.43 22.18
CA PRO A 147 13.63 15.99 20.94
C PRO A 147 12.15 16.38 20.99
N THR A 148 11.34 15.67 21.78
CA THR A 148 9.91 16.02 21.96
C THR A 148 9.77 17.35 22.69
N VAL A 149 10.60 17.60 23.71
CA VAL A 149 10.64 18.87 24.45
C VAL A 149 11.03 20.01 23.52
N TYR A 150 12.14 19.88 22.78
CA TYR A 150 12.58 20.91 21.83
C TYR A 150 11.51 21.23 20.77
N ARG A 151 10.86 20.20 20.21
CA ARG A 151 9.78 20.38 19.23
C ARG A 151 8.58 21.14 19.80
N LEU A 152 8.22 20.90 21.07
CA LEU A 152 7.12 21.61 21.73
C LEU A 152 7.48 23.09 21.95
N VAL A 153 8.70 23.37 22.40
CA VAL A 153 9.19 24.74 22.62
C VAL A 153 9.25 25.51 21.31
N GLN A 154 9.85 24.93 20.26
CA GLN A 154 9.93 25.55 18.95
C GLN A 154 8.54 25.86 18.39
N ARG A 155 7.62 24.90 18.46
CA ARG A 155 6.25 25.08 17.98
C ARG A 155 5.50 26.15 18.77
N ALA A 156 5.74 26.27 20.08
CA ALA A 156 5.17 27.33 20.89
C ALA A 156 5.70 28.71 20.48
N ALA A 157 7.01 28.82 20.20
CA ALA A 157 7.61 30.06 19.71
C ALA A 157 7.05 30.49 18.35
N GLU A 158 6.87 29.55 17.42
CA GLU A 158 6.26 29.79 16.10
C GLU A 158 4.78 30.24 16.18
N LEU A 159 4.04 29.80 17.20
CA LEU A 159 2.64 30.19 17.42
C LEU A 159 2.49 31.55 18.13
N SER A 160 3.54 32.02 18.80
CA SER A 160 3.59 33.33 19.47
C SER A 160 4.18 34.45 18.60
N ALA A 161 4.63 34.13 17.39
CA ALA A 161 5.14 35.05 16.38
C ALA A 161 4.05 35.38 15.35
#